data_AF-A0A847D0K7-F1
#
_entry.id   AF-A0A847D0K7-F1
#
_cell.length_a   1.000
_cell.length_b   1.000
_cell.length_c   1.000
_cell.angle_alpha   90.00
_cell.angle_beta   90.00
_cell.angle_gamma   90.00
#
_symmetry.space_group_name_H-M   'P 1'
#
loop_
_entity.id
_entity.type
_entity.pdbx_description
1 polymer ?
#
loop_
_entity_poly.entity_id
_entity_poly.type
_entity_poly.pdbx_seq_one_letter_code
_entity_poly.pdbx_strand_id
1 'polypeptide(L)'
;MDRVIYKPKKDFINNEEEKSKNPINSVIGNSFVKIVLIGVSLFLFYSIYNSVIITYQKIEISKHAREEVDKLRLENLKLALSLESMSSQEYIEVQARDRLNFSGSDEYIFVIPDSTLKSAQEQIQVFFSEPEEKTDTQVYEVWIDFLKNGI
;
A
#
# COMPACT_ATOMS: atom_id res chain seq x y z
N MET A 1 -105.47 -10.82 3.95
CA MET A 1 -104.23 -10.29 4.58
C MET A 1 -103.18 -11.36 4.46
N ASP A 2 -102.26 -11.17 3.53
CA ASP A 2 -101.26 -12.15 3.14
C ASP A 2 -100.08 -12.11 4.12
N ARG A 3 -99.71 -13.24 4.71
CA ARG A 3 -98.62 -13.31 5.70
C ARG A 3 -97.35 -13.72 4.98
N VAL A 4 -96.50 -12.74 4.70
CA VAL A 4 -95.17 -12.96 4.13
C VAL A 4 -94.28 -13.63 5.19
N ILE A 5 -94.04 -14.93 5.04
CA ILE A 5 -93.10 -15.69 5.86
C ILE A 5 -91.70 -15.40 5.31
N TYR A 6 -90.91 -14.59 6.04
CA TYR A 6 -89.49 -14.43 5.76
C TYR A 6 -88.75 -15.72 6.12
N LYS A 7 -88.20 -16.41 5.11
CA LYS A 7 -87.15 -17.42 5.32
C LYS A 7 -85.85 -16.68 5.62
N PRO A 8 -85.21 -16.86 6.79
CA PRO A 8 -83.87 -16.36 6.99
C PRO A 8 -82.93 -17.14 6.07
N LYS A 9 -82.27 -16.43 5.16
CA LYS A 9 -81.16 -16.94 4.37
C LYS A 9 -80.11 -17.39 5.37
N LYS A 10 -79.95 -18.71 5.53
CA LYS A 10 -78.75 -19.27 6.16
C LYS A 10 -77.60 -18.88 5.24
N ASP A 11 -76.86 -17.85 5.63
CA ASP A 11 -75.52 -17.64 5.12
C ASP A 11 -74.70 -18.82 5.64
N PHE A 12 -74.66 -19.88 4.82
CA PHE A 12 -73.65 -20.90 4.94
C PHE A 12 -72.32 -20.20 4.69
N ILE A 13 -71.66 -19.79 5.76
CA ILE A 13 -70.21 -19.63 5.76
C ILE A 13 -69.66 -21.05 5.62
N ASN A 14 -69.74 -21.57 4.40
CA ASN A 14 -68.88 -22.65 3.96
C ASN A 14 -67.51 -22.01 3.79
N ASN A 15 -66.74 -21.99 4.88
CA ASN A 15 -65.29 -22.07 4.82
C ASN A 15 -64.93 -23.45 4.24
N GLU A 16 -65.29 -23.67 2.97
CA GLU A 16 -64.46 -24.51 2.14
C GLU A 16 -63.29 -23.61 1.78
N GLU A 17 -62.28 -23.65 2.65
CA GLU A 17 -60.91 -23.46 2.22
C GLU A 17 -60.69 -24.42 1.05
N GLU A 18 -61.03 -23.99 -0.16
CA GLU A 18 -60.30 -24.41 -1.34
C GLU A 18 -58.86 -23.97 -1.07
N LYS A 19 -58.16 -24.87 -0.37
CA LYS A 19 -56.72 -24.98 -0.41
C LYS A 19 -56.41 -25.16 -1.87
N SER A 20 -56.25 -24.02 -2.56
CA SER A 20 -55.36 -23.88 -3.70
C SER A 20 -54.09 -24.57 -3.24
N LYS A 21 -53.96 -25.85 -3.62
CA LYS A 21 -52.75 -26.61 -3.43
C LYS A 21 -51.77 -25.94 -4.37
N ASN A 22 -51.18 -24.83 -3.89
CA ASN A 22 -50.15 -24.12 -4.60
C ASN A 22 -49.13 -25.20 -4.97
N PRO A 23 -48.93 -25.52 -6.27
CA PRO A 23 -48.12 -26.66 -6.68
C PRO A 23 -46.69 -26.54 -6.13
N ILE A 24 -46.27 -25.30 -5.88
CA ILE A 24 -45.05 -24.87 -5.22
C ILE A 24 -44.89 -25.49 -3.82
N ASN A 25 -45.95 -25.53 -2.99
CA ASN A 25 -45.87 -26.09 -1.63
C ASN A 25 -45.69 -27.62 -1.64
N SER A 26 -46.25 -28.31 -2.64
CA SER A 26 -46.06 -29.76 -2.80
C SER A 26 -44.63 -30.10 -3.21
N VAL A 27 -43.99 -29.27 -4.04
CA VAL A 27 -42.61 -29.46 -4.51
C VAL A 27 -41.61 -29.10 -3.41
N ILE A 28 -41.82 -27.99 -2.68
CA ILE A 28 -40.96 -27.56 -1.56
C ILE A 28 -41.12 -28.45 -0.33
N GLY A 29 -42.27 -29.14 -0.18
CA GLY A 29 -42.50 -30.07 0.91
C GLY A 29 -41.64 -31.33 0.86
N ASN A 30 -41.11 -31.69 -0.32
CA ASN A 30 -40.27 -32.87 -0.49
C ASN A 30 -38.87 -32.66 0.12
N SER A 31 -38.49 -33.53 1.05
CA SER A 31 -37.17 -33.49 1.72
C SER A 31 -36.00 -33.53 0.73
N PHE A 32 -36.14 -34.22 -0.40
CA PHE A 32 -35.11 -34.24 -1.45
C PHE A 32 -34.90 -32.86 -2.08
N VAL A 33 -36.00 -32.16 -2.39
CA VAL A 33 -35.95 -30.82 -2.98
C VAL A 33 -35.33 -29.82 -2.01
N LYS A 34 -35.63 -29.92 -0.71
CA LYS A 34 -35.00 -29.08 0.32
C LYS A 34 -33.48 -29.28 0.39
N ILE A 35 -33.01 -30.52 0.31
CA ILE A 35 -31.57 -30.85 0.32
C ILE A 35 -30.88 -30.27 -0.93
N VAL A 36 -31.50 -30.44 -2.11
CA VAL A 36 -30.99 -29.84 -3.35
C VAL A 36 -30.95 -28.31 -3.26
N LEU A 37 -31.98 -27.69 -2.71
CA LEU A 37 -32.04 -26.24 -2.53
C LEU A 37 -30.95 -25.73 -1.58
N ILE A 38 -30.68 -26.45 -0.48
CA ILE A 38 -29.56 -26.17 0.41
C ILE A 38 -28.23 -26.28 -0.34
N GLY A 39 -28.07 -27.31 -1.18
CA GLY A 39 -26.87 -27.52 -1.97
C GLY A 39 -26.62 -26.39 -2.97
N VAL A 40 -27.67 -25.95 -3.68
CA VAL A 40 -27.62 -24.80 -4.59
C VAL A 40 -27.29 -23.52 -3.83
N SER A 41 -27.88 -23.31 -2.65
CA SER A 41 -27.57 -22.16 -1.80
C SER A 41 -26.08 -22.13 -1.41
N LEU A 42 -25.55 -23.23 -0.87
CA LEU A 42 -24.13 -23.33 -0.52
C LEU A 42 -23.22 -23.15 -1.73
N PHE A 43 -23.59 -23.70 -2.89
CA PHE A 43 -22.85 -23.52 -4.13
C PHE A 43 -22.81 -22.06 -4.58
N LEU A 44 -23.93 -21.33 -4.46
CA LEU A 44 -23.98 -19.90 -4.76
C LEU A 44 -23.10 -19.11 -3.81
N PHE A 45 -23.16 -19.37 -2.51
CA PHE A 45 -22.29 -18.71 -1.52
C PHE A 45 -20.81 -18.98 -1.81
N TYR A 46 -20.44 -20.21 -2.15
CA TYR A 46 -19.08 -20.56 -2.55
C TYR A 46 -18.64 -19.82 -3.82
N SER A 47 -19.52 -19.74 -4.82
CA SER A 47 -19.26 -19.04 -6.08
C SER A 47 -19.06 -17.54 -5.86
N ILE A 48 -19.91 -16.89 -5.05
CA ILE A 48 -19.76 -15.48 -4.67
C ILE A 48 -18.42 -15.28 -3.94
N TYR A 49 -18.10 -16.13 -2.96
CA TYR A 49 -16.87 -16.01 -2.18
C TYR A 49 -15.63 -16.09 -3.07
N ASN A 50 -15.58 -17.07 -3.97
CA ASN A 50 -14.48 -17.22 -4.91
C ASN A 50 -14.41 -16.05 -5.91
N SER A 51 -15.56 -15.55 -6.36
CA SER A 51 -15.64 -14.38 -7.25
C SER A 51 -15.08 -13.11 -6.61
N VAL A 52 -15.38 -12.88 -5.32
CA VAL A 52 -14.86 -11.73 -4.57
C VAL A 52 -13.34 -11.83 -4.40
N ILE A 53 -12.81 -13.02 -4.07
CA ILE A 53 -11.36 -13.23 -3.94
C ILE A 53 -10.64 -12.95 -5.27
N ILE A 54 -11.13 -13.51 -6.37
CA ILE A 54 -10.52 -13.32 -7.69
C ILE A 54 -10.58 -11.85 -8.12
N THR A 55 -11.68 -11.16 -7.82
CA THR A 55 -11.85 -9.74 -8.15
C THR A 55 -10.89 -8.86 -7.35
N TYR A 56 -10.70 -9.15 -6.06
CA TYR A 56 -9.74 -8.43 -5.22
C TYR A 56 -8.30 -8.55 -5.78
N GLN A 57 -7.88 -9.76 -6.14
CA GLN A 57 -6.56 -10.00 -6.74
C GLN A 57 -6.39 -9.27 -8.08
N LYS A 58 -7.43 -9.24 -8.92
CA LYS A 58 -7.39 -8.52 -10.22
C LYS A 58 -7.31 -7.00 -10.06
N ILE A 59 -7.92 -6.43 -9.01
CA ILE A 59 -7.84 -4.99 -8.73
C ILE A 59 -6.42 -4.62 -8.31
N GLU A 60 -5.80 -5.41 -7.44
CA GLU A 60 -4.43 -5.19 -6.98
C GLU A 60 -3.43 -5.26 -8.15
N ILE A 61 -3.56 -6.27 -9.01
CA ILE A 61 -2.74 -6.39 -10.23
C ILE A 61 -2.94 -5.18 -11.16
N SER A 62 -4.19 -4.75 -11.38
CA SER A 62 -4.46 -3.60 -12.25
C SER A 62 -3.91 -2.30 -11.67
N LYS A 63 -3.88 -2.15 -10.35
CA LYS A 63 -3.30 -0.97 -9.69
C LYS A 63 -1.78 -0.96 -9.86
N HIS A 64 -1.12 -2.08 -9.58
CA HIS A 64 0.33 -2.21 -9.77
C HIS A 64 0.76 -1.97 -11.22
N ALA A 65 0.02 -2.49 -12.20
CA ALA A 65 0.33 -2.24 -13.61
C ALA A 65 0.24 -0.75 -14.00
N ARG A 66 -0.69 0.01 -13.40
CA ARG A 66 -0.78 1.46 -13.63
C ARG A 66 0.40 2.20 -13.01
N GLU A 67 0.71 1.87 -11.75
CA GLU A 67 1.85 2.46 -11.04
C GLU A 67 3.18 2.20 -11.75
N GLU A 68 3.36 1.00 -12.30
CA GLU A 68 4.55 0.62 -13.07
C GLU A 68 4.67 1.43 -14.37
N VAL A 69 3.58 1.58 -15.13
CA VAL A 69 3.57 2.39 -16.35
C VAL A 69 3.91 3.85 -16.05
N ASP A 70 3.35 4.42 -14.99
CA ASP A 70 3.60 5.81 -14.62
C ASP A 70 5.04 6.01 -14.13
N LYS A 71 5.59 5.05 -13.36
CA LYS A 71 7.00 5.04 -12.98
C LYS A 71 7.91 4.97 -14.20
N LEU A 72 7.63 4.07 -15.15
CA LEU A 72 8.40 3.92 -16.38
C LEU A 72 8.34 5.18 -17.25
N ARG A 73 7.19 5.87 -17.31
CA ARG A 73 7.09 7.15 -18.03
C ARG A 73 7.94 8.24 -17.38
N LEU A 74 7.92 8.34 -16.05
CA LEU A 74 8.73 9.31 -15.33
C LEU A 74 10.24 9.02 -15.50
N GLU A 75 10.62 7.74 -15.46
CA GLU A 75 11.99 7.30 -15.68
C GLU A 75 12.46 7.60 -17.11
N ASN A 76 11.62 7.30 -18.11
CA ASN A 76 11.92 7.67 -19.50
C ASN A 76 12.08 9.18 -19.68
N LEU A 77 11.23 9.99 -19.05
CA LEU A 77 11.35 11.44 -19.10
C LEU A 77 12.67 11.91 -18.46
N LYS A 78 13.03 11.37 -17.30
CA LYS A 78 14.30 11.68 -16.62
C LYS A 78 15.50 11.32 -17.49
N LEU A 79 15.47 10.13 -18.10
CA LEU A 79 16.53 9.66 -18.99
C LEU A 79 16.63 10.54 -20.24
N ALA A 80 15.50 10.94 -20.84
CA ALA A 80 15.48 11.83 -21.99
C ALA A 80 16.10 13.20 -21.66
N LEU A 81 15.72 13.81 -20.53
CA LEU A 81 16.31 15.07 -20.06
C LEU A 81 17.81 14.94 -19.78
N SER A 82 18.23 13.82 -19.18
CA SER A 82 19.65 13.56 -18.93
C SER A 82 20.42 13.43 -20.23
N LEU A 83 19.87 12.70 -21.20
CA LEU A 83 20.48 12.52 -22.52
C LEU A 83 20.58 13.85 -23.26
N GLU A 84 19.54 14.67 -23.20
CA GLU A 84 19.57 16.02 -23.78
C GLU A 84 20.65 16.89 -23.13
N SER A 85 20.75 16.89 -21.80
CA SER A 85 21.82 17.61 -21.10
C SER A 85 23.22 17.11 -21.48
N MET A 86 23.40 15.79 -21.64
CA MET A 86 24.67 15.20 -22.06
C MET A 86 24.99 15.49 -23.53
N SER A 87 23.97 15.68 -24.37
CA SER A 87 24.12 16.05 -25.79
C SER A 87 24.39 17.54 -25.99
N SER A 88 24.19 18.36 -24.95
CA SER A 88 24.44 19.78 -25.01
C SER A 88 25.92 20.08 -25.28
N GLN A 89 26.18 21.11 -26.07
CA GLN A 89 27.54 21.46 -26.48
C GLN A 89 28.41 21.86 -25.27
N GLU A 90 27.81 22.48 -24.27
CA GLU A 90 28.46 22.85 -23.00
C GLU A 90 28.95 21.61 -22.23
N TYR A 91 28.11 20.58 -22.08
CA TYR A 91 28.52 19.34 -21.41
C TYR A 91 29.64 18.62 -22.17
N ILE A 92 29.54 18.57 -23.50
CA ILE A 92 30.58 17.96 -24.36
C ILE A 92 31.89 18.74 -24.26
N GLU A 93 31.85 20.06 -24.20
CA GLU A 93 33.03 20.91 -24.05
C GLU A 93 33.71 20.69 -22.69
N VAL A 94 32.96 20.74 -21.59
CA VAL A 94 33.50 20.49 -20.24
C VAL A 94 34.12 19.10 -20.16
N GLN A 95 33.43 18.06 -20.66
CA GLN A 95 33.96 16.70 -20.69
C GLN A 95 35.19 16.54 -21.59
N ALA A 96 35.24 17.25 -22.73
CA ALA A 96 36.41 17.24 -23.60
C ALA A 96 37.60 17.96 -22.94
N ARG A 97 37.36 19.06 -22.24
CA ARG A 97 38.37 19.82 -21.50
C ARG A 97 38.98 18.99 -20.37
N ASP A 98 38.16 18.35 -19.54
CA ASP A 98 38.61 17.47 -18.47
C ASP A 98 39.45 16.31 -19.00
N ARG A 99 39.01 15.65 -20.09
CA ARG A 99 39.74 14.53 -20.70
C ARG A 99 41.09 14.92 -21.27
N LEU A 100 41.22 16.15 -21.74
CA LEU A 100 42.45 16.67 -22.32
C LEU A 100 43.31 17.42 -21.30
N ASN A 101 42.91 17.46 -20.01
CA ASN A 101 43.52 18.28 -18.96
C ASN A 101 43.70 19.76 -19.39
N PHE A 102 42.76 20.28 -20.17
CA PHE A 102 42.77 21.68 -20.60
C PHE A 102 41.97 22.55 -19.63
N SER A 103 42.68 23.34 -18.84
CA SER A 103 42.12 24.46 -18.08
C SER A 103 41.71 25.59 -19.03
N GLY A 104 40.61 26.27 -18.74
CA GLY A 104 40.13 27.39 -19.54
C GLY A 104 41.14 28.55 -19.52
N SER A 105 41.05 29.46 -20.50
CA SER A 105 41.94 30.62 -20.57
C SER A 105 41.88 31.55 -19.34
N ASP A 106 40.83 31.45 -18.53
CA ASP A 106 40.60 32.23 -17.31
C ASP A 106 40.64 31.39 -16.00
N GLU A 107 41.16 30.15 -16.05
CA GLU A 107 41.20 29.26 -14.87
C GLU A 107 42.62 29.05 -14.33
N TYR A 108 42.77 29.12 -13.00
CA TYR A 108 44.03 28.90 -12.29
C TYR A 108 44.16 27.45 -11.84
N ILE A 109 45.16 26.73 -12.38
CA ILE A 109 45.49 25.37 -11.94
C ILE A 109 46.27 25.46 -10.62
N PHE A 110 45.63 25.07 -9.51
CA PHE A 110 46.29 24.91 -8.21
C PHE A 110 46.79 23.48 -8.04
N VAL A 111 48.10 23.27 -8.18
CA VAL A 111 48.74 22.01 -7.83
C VAL A 111 49.07 22.03 -6.35
N ILE A 112 48.31 21.28 -5.55
CA ILE A 112 48.55 21.15 -4.11
C ILE A 112 49.58 20.03 -3.88
N PRO A 113 50.78 20.31 -3.34
CA PRO A 113 51.79 19.29 -3.11
C PRO A 113 51.38 18.38 -1.94
N ASP A 114 51.65 17.07 -2.06
CA ASP A 114 51.25 16.04 -1.09
C ASP A 114 51.72 16.31 0.36
N SER A 115 52.83 17.04 0.51
CA SER A 115 53.34 17.46 1.81
C SER A 115 52.36 18.38 2.56
N THR A 116 51.65 19.25 1.84
CA THR A 116 50.66 20.17 2.43
C THR A 116 49.36 19.45 2.80
N LEU A 117 48.97 18.43 2.04
CA LEU A 117 47.80 17.60 2.32
C LEU A 117 47.98 16.80 3.63
N LYS A 118 49.14 16.18 3.82
CA LYS A 118 49.43 15.43 5.06
C LYS A 118 49.40 16.33 6.28
N SER A 119 50.02 17.51 6.20
CA SER A 119 50.02 18.49 7.30
C SER A 119 48.63 19.02 7.61
N ALA A 120 47.79 19.25 6.59
CA ALA A 120 46.40 19.67 6.79
C ALA A 120 45.56 18.56 7.44
N GLN A 121 45.76 17.31 7.05
CA GLN A 121 45.04 16.16 7.58
C GLN A 121 45.36 15.91 9.07
N GLU A 122 46.63 16.09 9.46
CA GLU A 122 47.06 16.05 10.86
C GLU A 122 46.40 17.17 11.69
N GLN A 123 46.37 18.40 11.16
CA GLN A 123 45.73 19.53 11.85
C GLN A 123 44.22 19.32 12.01
N ILE A 124 43.55 18.77 11.00
CA ILE A 124 42.11 18.47 11.05
C ILE A 124 41.81 17.39 12.10
N GLN A 125 42.63 16.34 12.19
CA GLN A 125 42.44 15.30 13.22
C GLN A 125 42.58 15.83 14.65
N VAL A 126 43.41 16.85 14.88
CA VAL A 126 43.54 17.50 16.19
C VAL A 126 42.26 18.23 16.59
N PHE A 127 41.49 18.77 15.64
CA PHE A 127 40.21 19.44 15.92
C PHE A 127 39.02 18.49 16.09
N PHE A 128 39.05 17.31 15.44
CA PHE A 128 38.01 16.28 15.59
C PHE A 128 38.25 15.33 16.77
N SER A 129 39.47 15.33 17.34
CA SER A 129 39.77 14.64 18.58
C SER A 129 39.36 15.53 19.75
N GLU A 130 38.07 15.57 20.03
CA GLU A 130 37.52 16.12 21.28
C GLU A 130 38.29 15.49 22.46
N PRO A 131 38.68 16.25 23.51
CA PRO A 131 39.36 15.66 24.65
C PRO A 131 38.42 14.61 25.24
N GLU A 132 38.79 13.33 25.16
CA GLU A 132 38.12 12.28 25.89
C GLU A 132 38.17 12.64 27.38
N GLU A 133 37.12 13.28 27.89
CA GLU A 133 36.80 13.20 29.30
C GLU A 133 36.51 11.73 29.58
N LYS A 134 37.55 11.02 30.01
CA LYS A 134 37.44 9.71 30.63
C LYS A 134 36.65 9.88 31.92
N THR A 135 35.33 9.85 31.84
CA THR A 135 34.51 9.46 32.97
C THR A 135 34.62 7.95 33.11
N ASP A 136 35.75 7.50 33.65
CA ASP A 136 35.92 6.13 34.16
C ASP A 136 35.21 6.02 35.51
N THR A 137 33.91 6.30 35.51
CA THR A 137 33.03 6.04 36.64
C THR A 137 31.84 5.27 36.10
N GLN A 138 31.73 4.02 36.53
CA GLN A 138 30.64 3.14 36.14
C GLN A 138 29.34 3.76 36.65
N VAL A 139 28.33 3.88 35.78
CA VAL A 139 27.09 4.66 36.00
C VAL A 139 26.43 4.39 37.36
N TYR A 140 26.57 3.18 37.93
CA TYR A 140 26.03 2.84 39.24
C TYR A 140 26.68 3.61 40.40
N GLU A 141 27.94 4.04 40.28
CA GLU A 141 28.63 4.80 41.33
C GLU A 141 28.00 6.18 41.50
N VAL A 142 27.62 6.81 40.38
CA VAL A 142 26.90 8.10 40.37
C VAL A 142 25.52 7.97 41.03
N TRP A 143 24.81 6.86 40.77
CA TRP A 143 23.50 6.61 41.40
C TRP A 143 23.60 6.29 42.89
N ILE A 144 24.62 5.55 43.30
CA ILE A 144 24.86 5.24 44.73
C ILE A 144 25.26 6.51 45.48
N ASP A 145 26.12 7.34 44.90
CA ASP A 145 26.56 8.59 45.53
C ASP A 145 25.39 9.59 45.65
N PHE A 146 24.54 9.69 44.62
CA PHE A 146 23.30 10.47 44.67
C PHE A 146 22.34 10.00 45.77
N LEU A 147 22.22 8.68 45.98
CA LEU A 147 21.36 8.10 47.02
C LEU A 147 21.92 8.28 48.43
N LYS A 148 23.25 8.31 48.56
CA LYS A 148 23.93 8.35 49.86
C LYS A 148 24.15 9.78 50.35
N ASN A 149 24.44 10.71 49.44
CA ASN A 149 24.78 12.09 49.75
C ASN A 149 23.68 13.09 49.34
N GLY A 150 22.47 12.60 49.03
CA GLY A 150 21.40 13.38 48.37
C GLY A 150 21.18 14.80 48.92
N ILE A 151 21.22 15.77 47.97
CA ILE A 151 21.16 17.25 48.08
C ILE A 151 21.96 17.86 49.24
#